data_AF-A0A1Y0BP39-F1
#
_entry.id   AF-A0A1Y0BP39-F1
#
_cell.length_a   1.000
_cell.length_b   1.000
_cell.length_c   1.000
_cell.angle_alpha   90.00
_cell.angle_beta   90.00
_cell.angle_gamma   90.00
#
_symmetry.space_group_name_H-M   'P 1'
#
loop_
_entity.id
_entity.type
_entity.pdbx_description
1 polymer ?
#
loop_
_entity_poly.entity_id
_entity_poly.type
_entity_poly.pdbx_seq_one_letter_code
_entity_poly.pdbx_strand_id
1 'polypeptide(L)' 'MPQPRANGAENLDELRRQHRLLDAEIDHAETGPGQASPQIKELKRRRLELRDQIVRLEQGASG' A
#
# COMPACT_ATOMS: atom_id res chain seq x y z
N MET A 1 -2.29 26.50 -22.62
CA MET A 1 -2.26 25.78 -21.33
C MET A 1 -1.93 24.33 -21.61
N PRO A 2 -0.75 23.80 -21.23
CA PRO A 2 -0.48 22.37 -21.31
C PRO A 2 -1.19 21.65 -20.15
N GLN A 3 -1.81 20.54 -20.48
CA GLN A 3 -2.58 19.70 -19.56
C GLN A 3 -1.59 18.92 -18.68
N PRO A 4 -1.73 18.90 -17.35
CA PRO A 4 -0.85 18.10 -16.50
C PRO A 4 -1.12 16.62 -16.77
N ARG A 5 -0.07 15.87 -17.11
CA ARG A 5 -0.04 14.40 -17.20
C ARG A 5 -0.31 13.84 -15.79
N ALA A 6 -1.58 13.76 -15.39
CA ALA A 6 -1.98 13.37 -14.04
C ALA A 6 -2.11 11.84 -13.83
N ASN A 7 -1.82 11.01 -14.84
CA ASN A 7 -2.07 9.57 -14.72
C ASN A 7 -1.07 8.78 -13.85
N GLY A 8 0.04 9.39 -13.40
CA GLY A 8 1.04 8.73 -12.55
C GLY A 8 0.86 9.00 -11.05
N ALA A 9 0.43 10.21 -10.69
CA ALA A 9 0.40 10.68 -9.31
C ALA A 9 -0.87 10.24 -8.56
N GLU A 10 -2.02 10.15 -9.25
CA GLU A 10 -3.29 9.73 -8.63
C GLU A 10 -3.22 8.29 -8.11
N ASN A 11 -2.48 7.41 -8.80
CA ASN A 11 -2.29 6.03 -8.36
C ASN A 11 -1.45 5.93 -7.09
N LEU A 12 -0.41 6.76 -6.92
CA LEU A 12 0.48 6.71 -5.77
C LEU A 12 -0.20 7.16 -4.48
N ASP A 13 -0.99 8.23 -4.53
CA ASP A 13 -1.69 8.73 -3.35
C ASP A 13 -2.74 7.73 -2.86
N GLU A 14 -3.48 7.10 -3.79
CA GLU A 14 -4.44 6.05 -3.47
C GLU A 14 -3.76 4.80 -2.91
N LEU A 15 -2.66 4.35 -3.51
CA LEU A 15 -1.86 3.23 -3.02
C LEU A 15 -1.28 3.49 -1.63
N ARG A 16 -0.78 4.71 -1.34
CA ARG A 16 -0.28 5.09 -0.01
C ARG A 16 -1.41 5.08 1.02
N ARG A 17 -2.61 5.50 0.64
CA ARG A 17 -3.79 5.47 1.50
C ARG A 17 -4.18 4.03 1.82
N GLN A 18 -4.24 3.15 0.82
CA GLN A 18 -4.50 1.71 1.00
C GLN A 18 -3.42 1.06 1.87
N HIS A 19 -2.14 1.39 1.65
CA HIS A 19 -1.04 0.90 2.46
C HIS A 19 -1.20 1.29 3.93
N ARG A 20 -1.58 2.55 4.23
CA ARG A 20 -1.83 2.99 5.62
C ARG A 20 -3.00 2.27 6.28
N LEU A 21 -4.08 1.99 5.54
CA LEU A 21 -5.21 1.22 6.06
C LEU A 21 -4.78 -0.22 6.39
N LEU A 22 -4.05 -0.86 5.49
CA LEU A 22 -3.51 -2.21 5.70
C LEU A 22 -2.52 -2.26 6.86
N ASP A 23 -1.68 -1.23 7.05
CA ASP A 23 -0.76 -1.17 8.19
C ASP A 23 -1.50 -1.03 9.52
N ALA A 24 -2.57 -0.22 9.57
CA ALA A 24 -3.42 -0.11 10.76
C ALA A 24 -4.20 -1.41 11.06
N GLU A 25 -4.67 -2.11 10.03
CA GLU A 25 -5.32 -3.43 10.19
C GLU A 25 -4.33 -4.48 10.71
N ILE A 26 -3.07 -4.44 10.25
CA ILE A 26 -1.99 -5.31 10.76
C ILE A 26 -1.69 -4.99 12.21
N ASP A 27 -1.53 -3.72 12.57
CA ASP A 27 -1.23 -3.28 13.92
C ASP A 27 -2.36 -3.69 14.90
N HIS A 28 -3.61 -3.48 14.51
CA HIS A 28 -4.77 -3.92 15.28
C HIS A 28 -4.87 -5.45 15.39
N ALA A 29 -4.50 -6.18 14.34
CA ALA A 29 -4.45 -7.65 14.37
C ALA A 29 -3.27 -8.20 15.18
N GLU A 30 -2.11 -7.52 15.18
CA GLU A 30 -0.90 -7.86 15.95
C GLU A 30 -1.08 -7.56 17.44
N THR A 31 -1.85 -6.54 17.78
CA THR A 31 -2.15 -6.15 19.18
C THR A 31 -3.30 -6.95 19.82
N GLY A 32 -4.09 -7.67 19.02
CA GLY A 32 -5.22 -8.47 19.48
C GLY A 32 -4.84 -9.86 20.03
N PRO A 33 -5.25 -10.23 21.26
CA PRO A 33 -5.01 -11.55 21.82
C PRO A 33 -6.00 -12.57 21.23
N GLY A 34 -5.67 -13.16 20.08
CA GLY A 34 -6.40 -14.36 19.60
C GLY A 34 -6.51 -14.59 18.09
N GLN A 35 -6.17 -13.63 17.24
CA GLN A 35 -6.45 -13.73 15.79
C GLN A 35 -5.22 -13.78 14.86
N ALA A 36 -4.04 -13.97 15.43
CA ALA A 36 -2.79 -13.48 14.85
C ALA A 36 -1.93 -14.49 14.07
N SER A 37 -2.49 -15.52 13.41
CA SER A 37 -1.67 -16.47 12.62
C SER A 37 -1.86 -16.36 11.09
N PRO A 38 -3.02 -16.69 10.53
CA PRO A 38 -3.21 -16.63 9.07
C PRO A 38 -3.48 -15.21 8.57
N GLN A 39 -4.26 -14.41 9.31
CA GLN A 39 -4.69 -13.09 8.87
C GLN A 39 -3.54 -12.08 8.80
N ILE A 40 -2.65 -12.07 9.79
CA ILE A 40 -1.45 -11.21 9.77
C ILE A 40 -0.51 -11.59 8.64
N LYS A 41 -0.36 -12.90 8.33
CA LYS A 41 0.44 -13.34 7.19
C LYS A 41 -0.11 -12.82 5.87
N GLU A 42 -1.43 -12.87 5.69
CA GLU A 42 -2.08 -12.37 4.48
C GLU A 42 -2.01 -10.83 4.38
N LEU A 43 -2.23 -10.13 5.49
CA LEU A 43 -2.12 -8.68 5.55
C LEU A 43 -0.69 -8.20 5.30
N LYS A 44 0.34 -8.83 5.90
CA LYS A 44 1.75 -8.53 5.64
C LYS A 44 2.12 -8.78 4.18
N ARG A 45 1.59 -9.84 3.57
CA ARG A 45 1.78 -10.12 2.14
C ARG A 45 1.17 -9.02 1.26
N ARG A 46 -0.08 -8.63 1.52
CA ARG A 46 -0.75 -7.52 0.84
C ARG A 46 -0.01 -6.19 1.02
N ARG A 47 0.49 -5.91 2.22
CA ARG A 47 1.31 -4.72 2.49
C ARG A 47 2.58 -4.71 1.65
N LEU A 48 3.26 -5.85 1.54
CA LEU A 48 4.46 -6.00 0.73
C LEU A 48 4.15 -5.74 -0.76
N GLU A 49 3.06 -6.29 -1.29
CA GLU A 49 2.66 -6.09 -2.68
C GLU A 49 2.25 -4.65 -2.98
N LEU A 50 1.55 -3.97 -2.06
CA LEU A 50 1.26 -2.54 -2.20
C LEU A 50 2.54 -1.71 -2.20
N ARG A 51 3.48 -2.02 -1.31
CA ARG A 51 4.77 -1.33 -1.26
C ARG A 51 5.55 -1.53 -2.56
N ASP A 52 5.58 -2.75 -3.10
CA ASP A 52 6.27 -3.03 -4.36
C ASP A 52 5.61 -2.30 -5.54
N GLN A 53 4.28 -2.26 -5.59
CA GLN A 53 3.53 -1.47 -6.58
C GLN A 53 3.81 0.03 -6.47
N ILE A 54 3.85 0.58 -5.26
CA ILE A 54 4.24 1.99 -5.01
C ILE A 54 5.65 2.24 -5.53
N VAL A 55 6.62 1.39 -5.15
CA VAL A 55 8.01 1.53 -5.59
C VAL A 55 8.13 1.42 -7.10
N ARG A 56 7.43 0.48 -7.74
CA ARG A 56 7.40 0.36 -9.20
C ARG A 56 6.79 1.58 -9.88
N LEU A 57 5.73 2.14 -9.33
CA LEU A 57 5.09 3.34 -9.89
C LEU A 57 5.95 4.58 -9.67
N GLU A 58 6.60 4.73 -8.51
CA GLU A 58 7.57 5.81 -8.28
C GLU A 58 8.77 5.71 -9.23
N GLN A 59 9.30 4.49 -9.43
CA GLN A 59 10.44 4.29 -10.33
C GLN A 59 10.04 4.41 -11.81
N GLY A 60 8.87 3.94 -12.20
CA GLY A 60 8.36 3.99 -13.56
C GLY A 60 7.86 5.37 -13.99
N ALA A 61 7.46 6.23 -13.05
CA ALA A 61 7.10 7.62 -13.32
C ALA A 61 8.33 8.52 -13.58
N SER A 62 9.54 8.03 -13.30
CA SER A 62 10.81 8.76 -13.44
C SER A 62 11.66 8.29 -14.63
N GLY A 63 11.03 7.88 -15.73
CA GLY A 63 11.67 7.57 -17.02
C GLY A 63 10.95 8.23 -18.19
#